data_AF-A0A7K0EV66-F1
#
_entry.id   AF-A0A7K0EV66-F1
#
_cell.length_a   1.000
_cell.length_b   1.000
_cell.length_c   1.000
_cell.angle_alpha   90.00
_cell.angle_beta   90.00
_cell.angle_gamma   90.00
#
_symmetry.space_group_name_H-M   'P 1'
#
loop_
_entity.id
_entity.type
_entity.pdbx_description
1 polymer ?
#
loop_
_entity_poly.entity_id
_entity_poly.type
_entity_poly.pdbx_seq_one_letter_code
_entity_poly.pdbx_strand_id
1 'polypeptide(L)'
;MIQQAIQYPALITHLKGFSNYTWLHYCDGRKLLLAKSLGYFEKRLPGFFRIHKTAMINPHYVTDLQAPPGHKMAGSITLKGEIKLPVSRRRWHEVVDPITIAMLKSPASFQAASASDQPETIQPVPDSVEPATHNRKQPYKHVWIVMADEMKAGLVRQLIHEKWPQWWIELFETGTRLQNALPAAVGSDLPAMIILDGSETRSMLTLKSIKESRDYRFIPTLVLSSAGSQDLSQEGYASGANSVIVHPSDLTRFIQVLEKTFRYWLTMAAAPSASAINRPLAA
;
A
#
# COMPACT_ATOMS: atom_id res chain seq x y z
N MET A 1 -1.48 -25.67 11.39
CA MET A 1 -2.49 -25.02 10.52
C MET A 1 -3.28 -23.89 11.21
N ILE A 2 -4.10 -24.13 12.24
CA ILE A 2 -4.92 -23.05 12.86
C ILE A 2 -4.07 -21.99 13.58
N GLN A 3 -3.05 -22.38 14.37
CA GLN A 3 -2.17 -21.41 15.05
C GLN A 3 -1.42 -20.52 14.06
N GLN A 4 -0.97 -21.08 12.94
CA GLN A 4 -0.32 -20.30 11.86
C GLN A 4 -1.29 -19.29 11.22
N ALA A 5 -2.56 -19.66 11.05
CA ALA A 5 -3.57 -18.78 10.47
C ALA A 5 -3.87 -17.53 11.33
N ILE A 6 -3.70 -17.64 12.65
CA ILE A 6 -3.94 -16.54 13.61
C ILE A 6 -2.65 -15.94 14.19
N GLN A 7 -1.48 -16.36 13.69
CA GLN A 7 -0.17 -15.91 14.16
C GLN A 7 0.00 -14.39 14.00
N TYR A 8 -0.61 -13.81 12.96
CA TYR A 8 -0.54 -12.39 12.65
C TYR A 8 -1.96 -11.78 12.67
N PRO A 9 -2.55 -11.58 13.86
CA PRO A 9 -3.93 -11.15 14.00
C PRO A 9 -4.17 -9.76 13.40
N ALA A 10 -3.15 -8.89 13.40
CA ALA A 10 -3.22 -7.57 12.79
C ALA A 10 -3.53 -7.59 11.28
N LEU A 11 -3.26 -8.69 10.57
CA LEU A 11 -3.57 -8.82 9.13
C LEU A 11 -5.02 -9.23 8.85
N ILE A 12 -5.75 -9.66 9.88
CA ILE A 12 -7.13 -10.11 9.76
C ILE A 12 -8.04 -8.90 9.95
N THR A 13 -8.88 -8.63 8.95
CA THR A 13 -9.84 -7.51 8.97
C THR A 13 -11.11 -7.89 9.73
N HIS A 14 -11.64 -9.07 9.42
CA HIS A 14 -12.85 -9.60 10.03
C HIS A 14 -12.94 -11.11 9.87
N LEU A 15 -13.79 -11.73 10.67
CA LEU A 15 -14.12 -13.14 10.60
C LEU A 15 -15.62 -13.31 10.37
N LYS A 16 -16.01 -14.23 9.48
CA LYS A 16 -17.40 -14.62 9.23
C LYS A 16 -17.64 -16.07 9.59
N GLY A 17 -18.61 -16.31 10.48
CA GLY A 17 -18.92 -17.65 10.98
C GLY A 17 -20.12 -18.27 10.31
N PHE A 18 -19.98 -19.56 10.03
CA PHE A 18 -21.00 -20.46 9.53
C PHE A 18 -21.00 -21.72 10.41
N SER A 19 -21.68 -21.63 11.56
CA SER A 19 -21.73 -22.71 12.56
C SER A 19 -20.33 -23.13 13.05
N ASN A 20 -19.86 -24.32 12.64
CA ASN A 20 -18.57 -24.88 13.02
C ASN A 20 -17.41 -24.45 12.11
N TYR A 21 -17.68 -23.58 11.15
CA TYR A 21 -16.68 -23.04 10.24
C TYR A 21 -16.57 -21.52 10.38
N THR A 22 -15.37 -21.00 10.19
CA THR A 22 -15.11 -19.56 10.20
C THR A 22 -14.19 -19.19 9.06
N TRP A 23 -14.62 -18.21 8.27
CA TRP A 23 -13.80 -17.52 7.29
C TRP A 23 -12.99 -16.43 7.97
N LEU A 24 -11.67 -16.47 7.81
CA LEU A 24 -10.77 -15.37 8.15
C LEU A 24 -10.55 -14.54 6.89
N HIS A 25 -10.84 -13.23 6.96
CA HIS A 25 -10.65 -12.30 5.87
C HIS A 25 -9.42 -11.43 6.14
N TYR A 26 -8.41 -11.54 5.29
CA TYR A 26 -7.17 -10.78 5.42
C TYR A 26 -7.23 -9.46 4.66
N CYS A 27 -6.42 -8.48 5.08
CA CYS A 27 -6.38 -7.14 4.48
C CYS A 27 -5.84 -7.11 3.03
N ASP A 28 -5.23 -8.21 2.57
CA ASP A 28 -4.78 -8.40 1.20
C ASP A 28 -5.83 -9.09 0.31
N GLY A 29 -7.04 -9.32 0.82
CA GLY A 29 -8.13 -9.96 0.10
C GLY A 29 -8.14 -11.48 0.17
N ARG A 30 -7.09 -12.11 0.71
CA ARG A 30 -7.08 -13.56 0.96
C ARG A 30 -8.18 -13.93 1.96
N LYS A 31 -8.72 -15.14 1.78
CA LYS A 31 -9.70 -15.73 2.69
C LYS A 31 -9.27 -17.15 3.04
N LEU A 32 -9.40 -17.52 4.30
CA LEU A 32 -9.11 -18.87 4.77
C LEU A 32 -10.28 -19.42 5.55
N LEU A 33 -10.77 -20.59 5.16
CA LEU A 33 -11.83 -21.31 5.87
C LEU A 33 -11.22 -22.28 6.88
N LEU A 34 -11.63 -22.17 8.14
CA LEU A 34 -11.20 -23.07 9.21
C LEU A 34 -12.41 -23.76 9.85
N ALA A 35 -12.30 -25.06 10.11
CA ALA A 35 -13.30 -25.87 10.80
C ALA A 35 -13.33 -25.62 12.32
N LYS A 36 -13.43 -24.36 12.72
CA LYS A 36 -13.66 -23.91 14.10
C LYS A 36 -14.72 -22.82 14.13
N SER A 37 -15.50 -22.76 15.21
CA SER A 37 -16.55 -21.75 15.41
C SER A 37 -15.97 -20.38 15.78
N LEU A 38 -16.78 -19.32 15.64
CA LEU A 38 -16.36 -17.97 16.02
C LEU A 38 -15.91 -17.87 17.49
N GLY A 39 -16.60 -18.57 18.41
CA GLY A 39 -16.26 -18.58 19.83
C GLY A 39 -14.89 -19.20 20.13
N TYR A 40 -14.38 -20.07 19.25
CA TYR A 40 -13.02 -20.59 19.35
C TYR A 40 -11.97 -19.48 19.11
N PHE A 41 -12.26 -18.56 18.19
CA PHE A 41 -11.38 -17.45 17.83
C PHE A 41 -11.49 -16.27 18.80
N GLU A 42 -12.68 -16.03 19.35
CA GLU A 42 -12.93 -15.00 20.37
C GLU A 42 -11.98 -15.13 21.58
N LYS A 43 -11.66 -16.35 22.00
CA LYS A 43 -10.71 -16.61 23.10
C LYS A 43 -9.23 -16.46 22.71
N ARG A 44 -8.91 -16.43 21.41
CA ARG A 44 -7.53 -16.50 20.88
C ARG A 44 -7.08 -15.25 20.12
N LEU A 45 -8.00 -14.34 19.86
CA LEU A 45 -7.76 -13.08 19.17
C LEU A 45 -8.12 -11.92 20.11
N PRO A 46 -7.32 -11.66 21.15
CA PRO A 46 -7.54 -10.50 22.02
C PRO A 46 -7.43 -9.22 21.16
N GLY A 47 -8.42 -8.35 21.28
CA GLY A 47 -8.55 -7.13 20.46
C GLY A 47 -9.52 -7.25 19.28
N PHE A 48 -10.04 -8.44 18.98
CA PHE A 48 -11.16 -8.59 18.03
C PHE A 48 -12.49 -8.44 18.75
N PHE A 49 -13.41 -7.68 18.16
CA PHE A 49 -14.72 -7.45 18.72
C PHE A 49 -15.78 -8.28 18.00
N ARG A 50 -16.53 -9.08 18.77
CA ARG A 50 -17.61 -9.89 18.24
C ARG A 50 -18.89 -9.08 18.12
N ILE A 51 -19.11 -8.49 16.95
CA ILE A 51 -20.24 -7.59 16.69
C ILE A 51 -21.56 -8.30 16.35
N HIS A 52 -21.50 -9.57 15.94
CA HIS A 52 -22.68 -10.38 15.59
C HIS A 52 -22.50 -11.87 15.91
N LYS A 53 -23.59 -12.66 15.90
CA LYS A 53 -23.49 -14.12 16.08
C LYS A 53 -22.59 -14.78 15.03
N THR A 54 -22.55 -14.21 13.82
CA THR A 54 -21.75 -14.66 12.67
C THR A 54 -20.59 -13.72 12.30
N ALA A 55 -20.28 -12.67 13.06
CA ALA A 55 -19.22 -11.73 12.68
C ALA A 55 -18.37 -11.26 13.87
N MET A 56 -17.06 -11.22 13.64
CA MET A 56 -16.05 -10.58 14.48
C MET A 56 -15.24 -9.63 13.62
N ILE A 57 -14.85 -8.49 14.17
CA ILE A 57 -14.09 -7.47 13.45
C ILE A 57 -12.82 -7.11 14.20
N ASN A 58 -11.84 -6.67 13.44
CA ASN A 58 -10.68 -5.98 13.95
C ASN A 58 -10.98 -4.46 13.96
N PRO A 59 -10.96 -3.79 15.12
CA PRO A 59 -11.26 -2.36 15.24
C PRO A 59 -10.32 -1.47 14.41
N HIS A 60 -9.09 -1.92 14.14
CA HIS A 60 -8.12 -1.17 13.32
C HIS A 60 -8.57 -0.97 11.86
N TYR A 61 -9.54 -1.75 11.38
CA TYR A 61 -10.06 -1.66 10.03
C TYR A 61 -11.44 -1.02 9.95
N VAL A 62 -11.98 -0.54 11.07
CA VAL A 62 -13.26 0.17 11.12
C VAL A 62 -13.06 1.60 10.63
N THR A 63 -13.88 2.01 9.68
CA THR A 63 -13.85 3.37 9.12
C THR A 63 -15.04 4.20 9.54
N ASP A 64 -16.19 3.56 9.78
CA ASP A 64 -17.42 4.25 10.20
C ASP A 64 -18.27 3.35 11.11
N LEU A 65 -18.95 3.97 12.06
CA LEU A 65 -19.87 3.37 13.03
C LEU A 65 -21.20 4.09 12.96
N GLN A 66 -22.19 3.45 12.35
CA GLN A 66 -23.53 4.00 12.23
C GLN A 66 -24.41 3.48 13.36
N ALA A 67 -24.79 4.38 14.26
CA ALA A 67 -25.70 4.07 15.35
C ALA A 67 -27.06 3.58 14.83
N PRO A 68 -27.73 2.68 15.56
CA PRO A 68 -29.08 2.27 15.22
C PRO A 68 -29.99 3.50 15.10
N PRO A 69 -30.68 3.71 13.95
CA PRO A 69 -31.57 4.86 13.76
C PRO A 69 -32.84 4.81 14.63
N GLY A 70 -33.03 3.74 15.40
CA GLY A 70 -34.08 3.61 16.41
C GLY A 70 -33.90 2.36 17.26
N HIS A 71 -34.59 2.28 18.40
CA HIS A 71 -34.46 1.20 19.39
C HIS A 71 -34.72 -0.23 18.86
N LYS A 72 -35.37 -0.37 17.71
CA LYS A 72 -35.68 -1.67 17.07
C LYS A 72 -34.74 -2.07 15.93
N MET A 73 -33.83 -1.19 15.49
CA MET A 73 -32.96 -1.42 14.32
C MET A 73 -31.54 -1.81 14.74
N ALA A 74 -30.78 -2.44 13.84
CA ALA A 74 -29.37 -2.78 14.07
C ALA A 74 -28.48 -1.59 13.68
N GLY A 75 -27.42 -1.33 14.44
CA GLY A 75 -26.34 -0.45 14.00
C GLY A 75 -25.51 -1.12 12.91
N SER A 76 -24.71 -0.37 12.17
CA SER A 76 -23.82 -0.94 11.16
C SER A 76 -22.39 -0.45 11.33
N ILE A 77 -21.43 -1.34 11.06
CA ILE A 77 -20.01 -1.01 11.04
C ILE A 77 -19.52 -1.14 9.62
N THR A 78 -18.88 -0.09 9.13
CA THR A 78 -18.20 -0.09 7.83
C THR A 78 -16.73 -0.36 8.05
N LEU A 79 -16.21 -1.36 7.34
CA LEU A 79 -14.79 -1.68 7.28
C LEU A 79 -14.13 -1.05 6.05
N LYS A 80 -12.81 -0.86 6.10
CA LYS A 80 -11.98 -0.42 4.96
C LYS A 80 -12.26 -1.31 3.74
N GLY A 81 -12.75 -0.70 2.65
CA GLY A 81 -13.27 -1.41 1.47
C GLY A 81 -14.81 -1.51 1.40
N GLU A 82 -15.53 -0.60 2.07
CA GLU A 82 -17.00 -0.45 2.04
C GLU A 82 -17.83 -1.65 2.52
N ILE A 83 -17.20 -2.62 3.20
CA ILE A 83 -17.93 -3.78 3.73
C ILE A 83 -18.73 -3.34 4.96
N LYS A 84 -20.06 -3.26 4.80
CA LYS A 84 -21.00 -3.00 5.90
C LYS A 84 -21.40 -4.30 6.59
N LEU A 85 -21.15 -4.39 7.90
CA LEU A 85 -21.55 -5.51 8.74
C LEU A 85 -22.57 -5.05 9.80
N PRO A 86 -23.72 -5.73 9.95
CA PRO A 86 -24.71 -5.37 10.96
C PRO A 86 -24.22 -5.76 12.36
N VAL A 87 -24.40 -4.84 13.31
CA VAL A 87 -24.13 -5.06 14.74
C VAL A 87 -25.43 -5.39 15.43
N SER A 88 -25.47 -6.52 16.16
CA SER A 88 -26.68 -6.89 16.89
C SER A 88 -27.00 -5.87 17.99
N ARG A 89 -28.26 -5.45 18.11
CA ARG A 89 -28.77 -4.48 19.09
C ARG A 89 -28.22 -4.66 20.51
N ARG A 90 -28.27 -5.88 21.04
CA ARG A 90 -27.81 -6.21 22.40
C ARG A 90 -26.32 -5.90 22.61
N ARG A 91 -25.52 -6.06 21.56
CA ARG A 91 -24.07 -5.86 21.61
C ARG A 91 -23.64 -4.44 21.30
N TRP A 92 -24.50 -3.61 20.71
CA TRP A 92 -24.15 -2.23 20.36
C TRP A 92 -23.60 -1.46 21.57
N HIS A 93 -24.34 -1.45 22.68
CA HIS A 93 -23.89 -0.77 23.90
C HIS A 93 -22.64 -1.40 24.54
N GLU A 94 -22.39 -2.69 24.33
CA GLU A 94 -21.24 -3.40 24.90
C GLU A 94 -19.96 -3.21 24.06
N VAL A 95 -20.09 -2.98 22.75
CA VAL A 95 -18.95 -2.99 21.82
C VAL A 95 -18.56 -1.62 21.32
N VAL A 96 -19.45 -0.62 21.33
CA VAL A 96 -19.18 0.69 20.72
C VAL A 96 -18.12 1.48 21.47
N ASP A 97 -18.21 1.60 22.79
CA ASP A 97 -17.20 2.37 23.54
C ASP A 97 -15.82 1.69 23.47
N PRO A 98 -15.69 0.35 23.65
CA PRO A 98 -14.42 -0.33 23.46
C PRO A 98 -13.86 -0.25 22.03
N ILE A 99 -14.71 -0.31 21.00
CA ILE A 99 -14.30 -0.16 19.59
C ILE A 99 -13.83 1.27 19.35
N THR A 100 -14.59 2.27 19.81
CA THR A 100 -14.25 3.69 19.66
C THR A 100 -12.92 4.00 20.35
N ILE A 101 -12.71 3.50 21.58
CA ILE A 101 -11.44 3.64 22.29
C ILE A 101 -10.30 2.92 21.56
N ALA A 102 -10.53 1.72 21.01
CA ALA A 102 -9.53 0.98 20.24
C ALA A 102 -9.18 1.68 18.90
N MET A 103 -10.15 2.35 18.29
CA MET A 103 -9.93 3.21 17.12
C MET A 103 -9.10 4.44 17.46
N LEU A 104 -9.39 5.11 18.58
CA LEU A 104 -8.69 6.32 19.02
C LEU A 104 -7.27 6.04 19.55
N LYS A 105 -7.02 4.86 20.12
CA LYS A 105 -5.67 4.41 20.55
C LYS A 105 -4.79 3.94 19.40
N SER A 106 -5.33 3.86 18.18
CA SER A 106 -4.55 3.60 16.98
C SER A 106 -4.03 4.94 16.44
N PRO A 107 -2.72 5.14 16.27
CA PRO A 107 -2.23 6.26 15.49
C PRO A 107 -2.64 6.05 14.02
N ALA A 108 -3.81 6.58 13.68
CA ALA A 108 -4.32 6.62 12.33
C ALA A 108 -3.71 7.81 11.60
N SER A 109 -3.04 7.58 10.49
CA SER A 109 -2.98 8.57 9.41
C SER A 109 -3.08 7.87 8.05
N PHE A 110 -4.31 7.55 7.68
CA PHE A 110 -4.73 7.43 6.28
C PHE A 110 -6.15 7.99 6.18
N GLN A 111 -6.25 9.32 6.15
CA GLN A 111 -7.46 10.01 5.70
C GLN A 111 -7.33 10.28 4.20
N ALA A 112 -8.25 9.71 3.42
CA ALA A 112 -8.62 10.19 2.10
C ALA A 112 -10.00 10.83 2.26
N ALA A 113 -10.09 12.13 2.00
CA ALA A 113 -11.34 12.85 1.91
C ALA A 113 -11.60 13.16 0.43
N SER A 114 -12.82 12.86 -0.03
CA SER A 114 -13.43 13.46 -1.22
C SER A 114 -14.89 13.78 -0.89
N ALA A 115 -15.35 14.88 -1.48
CA ALA A 115 -16.40 15.78 -1.05
C ALA A 115 -17.81 15.51 -1.63
N SER A 116 -18.81 16.21 -1.09
CA SER A 116 -19.90 16.91 -1.82
C SER A 116 -20.66 17.85 -0.84
N ASP A 117 -20.63 19.18 -1.05
CA ASP A 117 -21.68 20.11 -1.59
C ASP A 117 -22.87 20.37 -0.64
N GLN A 118 -23.38 21.58 -0.32
CA GLN A 118 -23.42 22.99 -0.84
C GLN A 118 -24.11 23.91 0.24
N PRO A 119 -24.47 25.22 0.07
CA PRO A 119 -23.97 26.36 -0.75
C PRO A 119 -23.84 27.73 0.00
N GLU A 120 -23.18 28.69 -0.68
CA GLU A 120 -23.36 30.17 -0.74
C GLU A 120 -23.34 31.11 0.49
N THR A 121 -22.44 32.12 0.46
CA THR A 121 -22.84 33.54 0.29
C THR A 121 -21.67 34.36 -0.30
N ILE A 122 -21.93 35.07 -1.42
CA ILE A 122 -21.05 35.98 -2.17
C ILE A 122 -21.20 37.40 -1.62
N GLN A 123 -20.12 38.23 -1.55
CA GLN A 123 -20.00 39.66 -1.98
C GLN A 123 -18.51 40.13 -1.91
N PRO A 124 -18.10 41.29 -2.49
CA PRO A 124 -17.68 41.47 -3.88
C PRO A 124 -16.20 41.87 -4.03
N VAL A 125 -15.67 41.69 -5.25
CA VAL A 125 -14.29 42.04 -5.68
C VAL A 125 -14.18 43.54 -5.98
N PRO A 126 -12.99 44.14 -5.78
CA PRO A 126 -12.46 45.00 -6.82
C PRO A 126 -11.04 44.58 -7.27
N ASP A 127 -10.97 44.36 -8.58
CA ASP A 127 -9.90 44.67 -9.52
C ASP A 127 -8.47 44.77 -8.99
N SER A 128 -7.68 43.75 -9.32
CA SER A 128 -6.35 43.91 -9.93
C SER A 128 -5.88 42.55 -10.45
N VAL A 129 -5.86 42.45 -11.78
CA VAL A 129 -5.43 41.30 -12.56
C VAL A 129 -3.90 41.21 -12.55
N GLU A 130 -3.34 40.15 -11.95
CA GLU A 130 -2.08 39.54 -12.39
C GLU A 130 -2.13 38.02 -12.14
N PRO A 131 -1.82 37.16 -13.13
CA PRO A 131 -2.00 35.71 -13.02
C PRO A 131 -0.80 35.05 -12.33
N ALA A 132 -0.82 35.02 -11.00
CA ALA A 132 0.13 34.22 -10.23
C ALA A 132 -0.35 32.75 -10.16
N THR A 133 0.26 31.94 -11.02
CA THR A 133 0.27 30.47 -11.04
C THR A 133 0.12 29.82 -9.67
N HIS A 134 -0.91 28.98 -9.51
CA HIS A 134 -1.08 28.12 -8.32
C HIS A 134 0.03 27.07 -8.25
N ASN A 135 1.11 27.37 -7.53
CA ASN A 135 2.24 26.47 -7.33
C ASN A 135 2.51 26.23 -5.84
N ARG A 136 2.02 25.10 -5.34
CA ARG A 136 2.66 24.32 -4.26
C ARG A 136 2.08 22.90 -4.28
N LYS A 137 2.45 22.13 -5.29
CA LYS A 137 2.21 20.67 -5.35
C LYS A 137 2.96 20.02 -4.19
N GLN A 138 2.30 19.19 -3.38
CA GLN A 138 3.02 18.32 -2.44
C GLN A 138 4.00 17.45 -3.24
N PRO A 139 5.25 17.24 -2.76
CA PRO A 139 6.21 16.44 -3.50
C PRO A 139 5.71 14.99 -3.53
N TYR A 140 5.37 14.51 -4.73
CA TYR A 140 5.07 13.10 -4.93
C TYR A 140 6.30 12.27 -4.60
N LYS A 141 6.12 11.04 -4.10
CA LYS A 141 7.24 10.10 -4.04
C LYS A 141 7.41 9.49 -5.43
N HIS A 142 8.63 9.52 -5.95
CA HIS A 142 8.94 9.02 -7.29
C HIS A 142 9.34 7.54 -7.24
N VAL A 143 8.74 6.72 -8.11
CA VAL A 143 9.22 5.37 -8.44
C VAL A 143 9.67 5.35 -9.90
N TRP A 144 10.91 4.94 -10.12
CA TRP A 144 11.50 4.84 -11.45
C TRP A 144 11.63 3.38 -11.85
N ILE A 145 11.21 3.03 -13.05
CA ILE A 145 11.18 1.65 -13.52
C ILE A 145 11.80 1.56 -14.91
N VAL A 146 12.78 0.67 -15.08
CA VAL A 146 13.30 0.28 -16.40
C VAL A 146 12.51 -0.94 -16.86
N MET A 147 11.79 -0.82 -17.96
CA MET A 147 10.96 -1.87 -18.54
C MET A 147 10.77 -1.62 -20.04
N ALA A 148 11.43 -2.44 -20.86
CA ALA A 148 11.36 -2.32 -22.32
C ALA A 148 10.04 -2.86 -22.91
N ASP A 149 9.39 -3.79 -22.22
CA ASP A 149 8.11 -4.40 -22.62
C ASP A 149 6.97 -3.40 -22.42
N GLU A 150 6.49 -2.80 -23.52
CA GLU A 150 5.45 -1.76 -23.50
C GLU A 150 4.14 -2.24 -22.86
N MET A 151 3.78 -3.51 -23.03
CA MET A 151 2.54 -4.09 -22.49
C MET A 151 2.63 -4.18 -20.96
N LYS A 152 3.74 -4.74 -20.44
CA LYS A 152 3.98 -4.77 -18.99
C LYS A 152 4.09 -3.36 -18.42
N ALA A 153 4.79 -2.45 -19.12
CA ALA A 153 4.96 -1.07 -18.70
C ALA A 153 3.60 -0.35 -18.57
N GLY A 154 2.70 -0.53 -19.55
CA GLY A 154 1.34 -0.01 -19.51
C GLY A 154 0.54 -0.52 -18.31
N LEU A 155 0.58 -1.83 -18.04
CA LEU A 155 -0.12 -2.41 -16.89
C LEU A 155 0.45 -1.98 -15.54
N VAL A 156 1.78 -1.82 -15.44
CA VAL A 156 2.43 -1.31 -14.23
C VAL A 156 2.05 0.14 -13.97
N ARG A 157 2.00 0.97 -15.01
CA ARG A 157 1.52 2.36 -14.91
C ARG A 157 0.08 2.42 -14.42
N GLN A 158 -0.80 1.62 -14.99
CA GLN A 158 -2.20 1.53 -14.57
C GLN A 158 -2.31 1.07 -13.11
N LEU A 159 -1.59 0.00 -12.73
CA LEU A 159 -1.58 -0.55 -11.38
C LEU A 159 -1.17 0.49 -10.33
N ILE A 160 -0.12 1.28 -10.60
CA ILE A 160 0.33 2.34 -9.68
C ILE A 160 -0.67 3.49 -9.62
N HIS A 161 -1.17 3.96 -10.76
CA HIS A 161 -2.15 5.03 -10.79
C HIS A 161 -3.43 4.68 -10.01
N GLU A 162 -3.91 3.44 -10.13
CA GLU A 162 -5.14 2.98 -9.46
C GLU A 162 -4.95 2.77 -7.94
N LYS A 163 -3.83 2.17 -7.53
CA LYS A 163 -3.65 1.71 -6.13
C LYS A 163 -2.77 2.61 -5.28
N TRP A 164 -1.93 3.44 -5.90
CA TRP A 164 -0.98 4.33 -5.23
C TRP A 164 -0.93 5.72 -5.89
N PRO A 165 -2.05 6.48 -5.91
CA PRO A 165 -2.13 7.79 -6.58
C PRO A 165 -1.18 8.85 -5.99
N GLN A 166 -0.68 8.63 -4.76
CA GLN A 166 0.34 9.47 -4.12
C GLN A 166 1.77 9.21 -4.60
N TRP A 167 1.99 8.23 -5.49
CA TRP A 167 3.29 7.91 -6.07
C TRP A 167 3.32 8.29 -7.56
N TRP A 168 4.35 9.01 -7.95
CA TRP A 168 4.61 9.30 -9.36
C TRP A 168 5.45 8.18 -9.96
N ILE A 169 5.02 7.63 -11.10
CA ILE A 169 5.77 6.61 -11.84
C ILE A 169 6.40 7.18 -13.10
N GLU A 170 7.71 6.96 -13.21
CA GLU A 170 8.47 7.20 -14.43
C GLU A 170 8.99 5.88 -14.99
N LEU A 171 8.72 5.66 -16.28
CA LEU A 171 9.09 4.44 -16.99
C LEU A 171 10.14 4.76 -18.03
N PHE A 172 11.20 3.96 -18.04
CA PHE A 172 12.32 4.06 -18.97
C PHE A 172 12.40 2.78 -19.79
N GLU A 173 12.54 2.90 -21.11
CA GLU A 173 12.73 1.74 -21.99
C GLU A 173 14.07 1.04 -21.75
N THR A 174 15.09 1.77 -21.28
CA THR A 174 16.46 1.26 -21.11
C THR A 174 17.12 1.79 -19.86
N GLY A 175 18.04 1.01 -19.28
CA GLY A 175 18.87 1.45 -18.16
C GLY A 175 19.74 2.67 -18.48
N THR A 176 20.15 2.86 -19.74
CA THR A 176 20.90 4.05 -20.17
C THR A 176 20.08 5.33 -20.01
N ARG A 177 18.79 5.33 -20.39
CA ARG A 177 17.94 6.51 -20.22
C ARG A 177 17.74 6.85 -18.75
N LEU A 178 17.56 5.85 -17.89
CA LEU A 178 17.48 6.06 -16.44
C LEU A 178 18.78 6.68 -15.90
N GLN A 179 19.94 6.15 -16.29
CA GLN A 179 21.23 6.67 -15.84
C GLN A 179 21.48 8.11 -16.29
N ASN A 180 21.02 8.49 -17.49
CA ASN A 180 21.12 9.87 -17.96
C ASN A 180 20.15 10.82 -17.24
N ALA A 181 19.03 10.31 -16.74
CA ALA A 181 18.04 11.10 -16.00
C ALA A 181 18.41 11.33 -14.53
N LEU A 182 19.10 10.38 -13.90
CA LEU A 182 19.47 10.45 -12.47
C LEU A 182 20.21 11.74 -12.07
N PRO A 183 21.22 12.23 -12.81
CA PRO A 183 21.93 13.48 -12.46
C PRO A 183 21.06 14.73 -12.48
N ALA A 184 19.97 14.73 -13.25
CA ALA A 184 19.05 15.87 -13.35
C ALA A 184 18.06 15.90 -12.17
N ALA A 185 17.86 14.78 -11.47
CA ALA A 185 16.94 14.68 -10.35
C ALA A 185 17.60 15.17 -9.05
N VAL A 186 16.98 16.15 -8.38
CA VAL A 186 17.50 16.75 -7.15
C VAL A 186 16.44 16.76 -6.06
N GLY A 187 16.84 16.48 -4.81
CA GLY A 187 15.96 16.62 -3.65
C GLY A 187 14.73 15.72 -3.74
N SER A 188 13.54 16.33 -3.85
CA SER A 188 12.26 15.63 -3.97
C SER A 188 12.05 14.90 -5.30
N ASP A 189 12.83 15.25 -6.33
CA ASP A 189 12.68 14.66 -7.67
C ASP A 189 13.46 13.34 -7.81
N LEU A 190 14.33 13.03 -6.84
CA LEU A 190 15.01 11.74 -6.81
C LEU A 190 14.02 10.60 -6.58
N PRO A 191 14.18 9.46 -7.27
CA PRO A 191 13.34 8.32 -7.03
C PRO A 191 13.56 7.79 -5.60
N ALA A 192 12.46 7.62 -4.88
CA ALA A 192 12.43 6.92 -3.62
C ALA A 192 12.67 5.41 -3.78
N MET A 193 12.56 4.89 -5.00
CA MET A 193 12.77 3.49 -5.35
C MET A 193 13.01 3.33 -6.85
N ILE A 194 13.89 2.40 -7.22
CA ILE A 194 14.15 1.99 -8.61
C ILE A 194 13.79 0.50 -8.80
N ILE A 195 13.18 0.16 -9.92
CA ILE A 195 12.95 -1.23 -10.35
C ILE A 195 13.59 -1.43 -11.72
N LEU A 196 14.34 -2.52 -11.87
CA LEU A 196 15.01 -2.91 -13.11
C LEU A 196 14.41 -4.21 -13.62
N ASP A 197 13.78 -4.19 -14.79
CA ASP A 197 13.34 -5.42 -15.46
C ASP A 197 14.55 -6.18 -15.99
N GLY A 198 14.80 -7.38 -15.47
CA GLY A 198 15.94 -8.21 -15.84
C GLY A 198 15.90 -8.71 -17.28
N SER A 199 14.77 -8.58 -17.98
CA SER A 199 14.71 -8.82 -19.43
C SER A 199 15.38 -7.72 -20.26
N GLU A 200 15.60 -6.53 -19.70
CA GLU A 200 16.38 -5.47 -20.34
C GLU A 200 17.89 -5.76 -20.22
N THR A 201 18.57 -5.79 -21.35
CA THR A 201 19.96 -6.24 -21.48
C THR A 201 20.95 -5.51 -20.55
N ARG A 202 20.73 -4.22 -20.26
CA ARG A 202 21.62 -3.39 -19.44
C ARG A 202 21.17 -3.27 -17.99
N SER A 203 20.14 -3.99 -17.55
CA SER A 203 19.65 -3.91 -16.18
C SER A 203 20.73 -4.23 -15.14
N MET A 204 21.55 -5.26 -15.34
CA MET A 204 22.62 -5.61 -14.38
C MET A 204 23.75 -4.57 -14.35
N LEU A 205 24.13 -4.02 -15.50
CA LEU A 205 25.10 -2.91 -15.56
C LEU A 205 24.57 -1.65 -14.88
N THR A 206 23.27 -1.38 -15.04
CA THR A 206 22.59 -0.25 -14.41
C THR A 206 22.52 -0.42 -12.90
N LEU A 207 22.22 -1.62 -12.42
CA LEU A 207 22.26 -1.94 -10.99
C LEU A 207 23.64 -1.67 -10.39
N LYS A 208 24.70 -2.21 -11.01
CA LYS A 208 26.09 -2.03 -10.54
C LYS A 208 26.46 -0.55 -10.47
N SER A 209 26.18 0.21 -11.53
CA SER A 209 26.40 1.66 -11.59
C SER A 209 25.69 2.43 -10.46
N ILE A 210 24.40 2.12 -10.20
CA ILE A 210 23.64 2.75 -9.10
C ILE A 210 24.25 2.42 -7.73
N LYS A 211 24.66 1.16 -7.51
CA LYS A 211 25.17 0.70 -6.21
C LYS A 211 26.61 1.10 -5.92
N GLU A 212 27.41 1.35 -6.95
CA GLU A 212 28.76 1.91 -6.82
C GLU A 212 28.74 3.44 -6.60
N SER A 213 27.70 4.13 -7.07
CA SER A 213 27.55 5.57 -6.88
C SER A 213 27.30 5.96 -5.42
N ARG A 214 28.14 6.87 -4.89
CA ARG A 214 27.94 7.44 -3.54
C ARG A 214 26.63 8.21 -3.41
N ASP A 215 26.18 8.81 -4.51
CA ASP A 215 25.01 9.67 -4.57
C ASP A 215 23.70 8.90 -4.77
N TYR A 216 23.74 7.65 -5.24
CA TYR A 216 22.52 6.90 -5.59
C TYR A 216 22.40 5.53 -4.92
N ARG A 217 23.47 4.99 -4.34
CA ARG A 217 23.44 3.63 -3.72
C ARG A 217 22.39 3.45 -2.63
N PHE A 218 22.02 4.54 -1.96
CA PHE A 218 21.02 4.53 -0.90
C PHE A 218 19.60 4.31 -1.43
N ILE A 219 19.36 4.55 -2.73
CA ILE A 219 18.06 4.34 -3.36
C ILE A 219 17.80 2.83 -3.44
N PRO A 220 16.70 2.32 -2.87
CA PRO A 220 16.35 0.91 -2.95
C PRO A 220 16.16 0.53 -4.42
N THR A 221 16.92 -0.47 -4.87
CA THR A 221 16.91 -0.93 -6.25
C THR A 221 16.50 -2.39 -6.26
N LEU A 222 15.40 -2.68 -6.92
CA LEU A 222 14.89 -4.03 -7.10
C LEU A 222 15.16 -4.51 -8.51
N VAL A 223 15.28 -5.82 -8.65
CA VAL A 223 15.39 -6.49 -9.94
C VAL A 223 14.17 -7.38 -10.13
N LEU A 224 13.54 -7.33 -11.30
CA LEU A 224 12.54 -8.32 -11.71
C LEU A 224 13.25 -9.41 -12.49
N SER A 225 13.10 -10.66 -12.07
CA SER A 225 13.70 -11.82 -12.74
C SER A 225 12.59 -12.73 -13.23
N SER A 226 12.64 -13.11 -14.51
CA SER A 226 11.73 -14.14 -15.02
C SER A 226 12.06 -15.49 -14.37
N ALA A 227 11.04 -16.29 -14.04
CA ALA A 227 11.20 -17.57 -13.34
C ALA A 227 12.14 -18.59 -14.02
N GLY A 228 12.48 -18.40 -15.29
CA GLY A 228 13.45 -19.23 -16.01
C GLY A 228 14.92 -18.80 -15.86
N SER A 229 15.22 -17.71 -15.16
CA SER A 229 16.56 -17.08 -15.14
C SER A 229 17.17 -17.09 -13.73
N GLN A 230 17.48 -18.28 -13.20
CA GLN A 230 18.09 -18.43 -11.87
C GLN A 230 19.41 -17.65 -11.72
N ASP A 231 20.24 -17.65 -12.75
CA ASP A 231 21.53 -16.93 -12.74
C ASP A 231 21.35 -15.43 -12.50
N LEU A 232 20.33 -14.83 -13.12
CA LEU A 232 20.01 -13.41 -12.96
C LEU A 232 19.55 -13.08 -11.53
N SER A 233 18.93 -14.03 -10.84
CA SER A 233 18.56 -13.85 -9.43
C SER A 233 19.78 -13.79 -8.53
N GLN A 234 20.74 -14.68 -8.73
CA GLN A 234 21.99 -14.68 -7.96
C GLN A 234 22.84 -13.45 -8.29
N GLU A 235 22.98 -13.13 -9.58
CA GLU A 235 23.74 -11.95 -10.02
C GLU A 235 23.13 -10.66 -9.47
N GLY A 236 21.80 -10.54 -9.46
CA GLY A 236 21.12 -9.36 -8.91
C GLY A 236 21.50 -9.11 -7.45
N TYR A 237 21.44 -10.13 -6.60
CA TYR A 237 21.85 -9.99 -5.20
C TYR A 237 23.35 -9.76 -5.06
N ALA A 238 24.19 -10.48 -5.81
CA ALA A 238 25.64 -10.29 -5.79
C ALA A 238 26.05 -8.86 -6.21
N SER A 239 25.25 -8.22 -7.07
CA SER A 239 25.44 -6.84 -7.54
C SER A 239 24.81 -5.79 -6.61
N GLY A 240 24.25 -6.19 -5.47
CA GLY A 240 23.74 -5.28 -4.44
C GLY A 240 22.26 -4.90 -4.58
N ALA A 241 21.45 -5.65 -5.33
CA ALA A 241 19.99 -5.45 -5.33
C ALA A 241 19.43 -5.61 -3.92
N ASN A 242 18.51 -4.72 -3.55
CA ASN A 242 17.82 -4.80 -2.26
C ASN A 242 16.85 -5.98 -2.21
N SER A 243 16.27 -6.33 -3.36
CA SER A 243 15.46 -7.53 -3.54
C SER A 243 15.42 -7.93 -5.01
N VAL A 244 15.40 -9.23 -5.26
CA VAL A 244 15.11 -9.79 -6.58
C VAL A 244 13.75 -10.47 -6.52
N ILE A 245 12.85 -10.02 -7.40
CA ILE A 245 11.47 -10.47 -7.49
C ILE A 245 11.34 -11.42 -8.67
N VAL A 246 11.16 -12.70 -8.36
CA VAL A 246 10.90 -13.71 -9.38
C VAL A 246 9.44 -13.62 -9.82
N HIS A 247 9.20 -13.46 -11.11
CA HIS A 247 7.87 -13.38 -11.69
C HIS A 247 7.66 -14.45 -12.78
N PRO A 248 6.42 -14.92 -12.98
CA PRO A 248 6.08 -15.80 -14.09
C PRO A 248 6.00 -15.02 -15.42
N SER A 249 6.02 -15.75 -16.54
CA SER A 249 5.79 -15.18 -17.88
C SER A 249 4.33 -14.77 -18.12
N ASP A 250 3.39 -15.38 -17.39
CA ASP A 250 1.97 -15.01 -17.43
C ASP A 250 1.74 -13.60 -16.88
N LEU A 251 1.07 -12.77 -17.68
CA LEU A 251 0.87 -11.35 -17.41
C LEU A 251 -0.03 -11.09 -16.20
N THR A 252 -1.06 -11.92 -15.99
CA THR A 252 -1.97 -11.78 -14.84
C THR A 252 -1.22 -12.04 -13.54
N ARG A 253 -0.45 -13.12 -13.47
CA ARG A 253 0.36 -13.45 -12.30
C ARG A 253 1.53 -12.48 -12.12
N PHE A 254 2.11 -11.96 -13.19
CA PHE A 254 3.11 -10.88 -13.14
C PHE A 254 2.56 -9.66 -12.39
N ILE A 255 1.35 -9.20 -12.73
CA ILE A 255 0.69 -8.08 -12.04
C ILE A 255 0.38 -8.41 -10.58
N GLN A 256 -0.05 -9.64 -10.27
CA GLN A 256 -0.27 -10.06 -8.88
C GLN A 256 1.02 -10.06 -8.05
N VAL A 257 2.16 -10.43 -8.65
CA VAL A 257 3.47 -10.36 -8.00
C VAL A 257 3.86 -8.90 -7.78
N LEU A 258 3.77 -8.05 -8.80
CA LEU A 258 4.11 -6.64 -8.68
C LEU A 258 3.21 -5.88 -7.71
N GLU A 259 1.92 -6.19 -7.64
CA GLU A 259 1.03 -5.59 -6.63
C GLU A 259 1.53 -5.87 -5.21
N LYS A 260 1.95 -7.11 -4.92
CA LYS A 260 2.47 -7.48 -3.60
C LYS A 260 3.80 -6.76 -3.33
N THR A 261 4.66 -6.67 -4.33
CA THR A 261 5.92 -5.93 -4.26
C THR A 261 5.67 -4.45 -3.96
N PHE A 262 4.82 -3.78 -4.75
CA PHE A 262 4.50 -2.36 -4.54
C PHE A 262 3.79 -2.12 -3.20
N ARG A 263 2.90 -3.01 -2.77
CA ARG A 263 2.26 -2.90 -1.45
C ARG A 263 3.28 -2.86 -0.33
N TYR A 264 4.29 -3.74 -0.38
CA TYR A 264 5.36 -3.70 0.60
C TYR A 264 6.21 -2.43 0.48
N TRP A 265 6.77 -2.15 -0.71
CA TRP A 265 7.75 -1.08 -0.87
C TRP A 265 7.17 0.33 -0.82
N LEU A 266 5.95 0.53 -1.31
CA LEU A 266 5.34 1.86 -1.43
C LEU A 266 4.46 2.23 -0.22
N THR A 267 4.17 1.26 0.66
CA THR A 267 3.29 1.46 1.83
C THR A 267 3.94 1.09 3.16
N MET A 268 4.75 0.02 3.20
CA MET A 268 5.33 -0.49 4.45
C MET A 268 6.80 -0.11 4.63
N ALA A 269 7.61 -0.22 3.57
CA ALA A 269 9.01 0.13 3.62
C ALA A 269 9.18 1.66 3.77
N ALA A 270 10.09 2.06 4.65
CA ALA A 270 10.48 3.46 4.74
C ALA A 270 11.30 3.84 3.51
N ALA A 271 10.75 4.70 2.66
CA ALA A 271 11.48 5.29 1.55
C ALA A 271 12.59 6.22 2.09
N PRO A 272 13.83 6.12 1.58
CA PRO A 272 14.86 7.08 1.95
C PRO A 272 14.47 8.47 1.46
N SER A 273 14.76 9.48 2.28
CA SER A 273 14.60 10.88 1.88
C SER A 273 15.97 11.47 1.58
N ALA A 274 16.11 12.16 0.44
CA ALA A 274 17.35 12.86 0.08
C ALA A 274 17.73 13.93 1.13
N SER A 275 16.75 14.46 1.88
CA SER A 275 16.95 15.42 2.97
C SER A 275 17.70 14.86 4.19
N ALA A 276 17.62 13.54 4.43
CA ALA A 276 18.29 12.90 5.58
C ALA A 276 19.80 12.72 5.39
N ILE A 277 20.33 13.00 4.19
CA ILE A 277 21.77 12.99 3.94
C ILE A 277 22.27 14.41 4.17
N ASN A 278 22.70 14.70 5.40
CA ASN A 278 23.57 15.84 5.67
C ASN A 278 24.75 15.75 4.70
N ARG A 279 24.72 16.52 3.61
CA ARG A 279 25.94 16.88 2.89
C ARG A 279 26.80 17.62 3.90
N PRO A 280 28.01 17.15 4.26
CA PRO A 280 28.98 18.11 4.78
C PRO A 280 29.12 19.19 3.71
N LEU A 281 28.88 20.45 4.08
CA LEU A 281 29.31 21.57 3.25
C LEU A 281 30.80 21.33 2.97
N ALA A 282 31.16 21.26 1.68
CA ALA A 282 32.56 21.32 1.30
C ALA A 282 33.15 22.61 1.88
N ALA A 283 34.23 22.45 2.66
CA ALA A 283 35.07 23.54 3.12
C ALA A 283 35.92 24.08 1.98
#